data_AF-A0A2V5VXI7-F1
#
_entry.id   AF-A0A2V5VXI7-F1
#
_cell.length_a   1.000
_cell.length_b   1.000
_cell.length_c   1.000
_cell.angle_alpha   90.00
_cell.angle_beta   90.00
_cell.angle_gamma   90.00
#
_symmetry.space_group_name_H-M   'P 1'
#
loop_
_entity.id
_entity.type
_entity.pdbx_description
1 polymer ?
#
loop_
_entity_poly.entity_id
_entity_poly.type
_entity_poly.pdbx_seq_one_letter_code
_entity_poly.pdbx_strand_id
1 'polypeptide(L)'
;MATSCPASSRLAVRCRPMNPVPPRISTFIGDPRYRNTAQPERRDSAARSGGLSRRGGTNVTKRRFVNRRSLMSPQGVELSLPKDVIARFPPMDRYLIGVSGGRDSVALLHLLTNLGYRRLIVCHLDHQLRGRSSTADAKFVRGLARKLKLECELGRINVAMRARRKKQSIETAGRNARYEFFARIARRRRCRTIFLGHHADDLVETFLLNLFRGAGPTGLSAMRQIAAREVDGMELTIVRPLLGTTRQEIDAFSRTHRLKYRDDATNQTLVPLRNRIRHRIIPYVEKQLGRKICGALWRAAMISADEAELAEKLVDPLSAGSSQLGLKELREQPRALQRRTIHLWLQAQSIANLDFETIERVRALVEPDARQAKTNLPRDRHARRRAGKLFIE
;
A
#
# COMPACT_ATOMS: atom_id res chain seq x y z
N MET A 1 58.68 -33.83 32.17
CA MET A 1 58.11 -35.00 31.48
C MET A 1 56.83 -34.50 30.79
N ALA A 2 56.73 -34.25 29.47
CA ALA A 2 57.22 -35.02 28.30
C ALA A 2 56.84 -36.51 28.47
N THR A 3 56.04 -37.18 27.63
CA THR A 3 55.81 -37.16 26.16
C THR A 3 54.31 -37.39 25.82
N SER A 4 53.77 -37.35 24.59
CA SER A 4 54.14 -36.81 23.25
C SER A 4 52.87 -36.79 22.35
N CYS A 5 53.01 -36.44 21.06
CA CYS A 5 52.12 -36.81 19.95
C CYS A 5 52.89 -37.76 19.01
N PRO A 6 52.21 -38.62 18.20
CA PRO A 6 52.37 -38.44 16.76
C PRO A 6 51.10 -38.73 15.92
N ALA A 7 51.15 -38.30 14.66
CA ALA A 7 50.06 -38.39 13.69
C ALA A 7 50.23 -39.55 12.68
N SER A 8 49.15 -39.96 12.00
CA SER A 8 48.96 -39.77 10.55
C SER A 8 47.98 -40.73 9.87
N SER A 9 47.21 -40.22 8.90
CA SER A 9 46.65 -40.86 7.68
C SER A 9 45.46 -40.01 7.19
N ARG A 10 45.68 -38.93 6.45
CA ARG A 10 45.75 -38.91 4.97
C ARG A 10 44.68 -39.76 4.26
N LEU A 11 43.58 -39.11 3.89
CA LEU A 11 42.94 -39.37 2.59
C LEU A 11 42.48 -38.03 1.99
N ALA A 12 43.15 -37.62 0.91
CA ALA A 12 42.86 -36.38 0.21
C ALA A 12 42.22 -36.72 -1.14
N VAL A 13 40.95 -36.37 -1.33
CA VAL A 13 40.27 -36.46 -2.63
C VAL A 13 40.23 -35.06 -3.24
N ARG A 14 41.12 -34.82 -4.22
CA ARG A 14 41.04 -33.66 -5.12
C ARG A 14 40.10 -34.00 -6.27
N CYS A 15 39.03 -33.22 -6.48
CA CYS A 15 38.38 -33.12 -7.80
C CYS A 15 37.92 -31.69 -8.10
N ARG A 16 38.08 -31.33 -9.37
CA ARG A 16 38.19 -29.98 -9.98
C ARG A 16 36.92 -29.11 -9.91
N PRO A 17 37.04 -27.76 -10.07
CA PRO A 17 35.89 -26.89 -10.31
C PRO A 17 35.34 -27.05 -11.74
N MET A 18 34.01 -27.00 -11.88
CA MET A 18 33.33 -26.87 -13.19
C MET A 18 32.69 -25.48 -13.31
N ASN A 19 33.11 -24.73 -14.34
CA ASN A 19 32.37 -23.59 -14.88
C ASN A 19 31.35 -24.09 -15.92
N PRO A 20 30.10 -23.61 -15.89
CA PRO A 20 29.24 -23.57 -17.07
C PRO A 20 29.33 -22.19 -17.74
N VAL A 21 29.72 -22.19 -19.02
CA VAL A 21 29.78 -21.01 -19.90
C VAL A 21 28.37 -20.62 -20.36
N PRO A 22 27.96 -19.34 -20.31
CA PRO A 22 26.72 -18.88 -20.95
C PRO A 22 26.91 -18.77 -22.48
N PRO A 23 25.86 -19.01 -23.29
CA PRO A 23 25.97 -18.95 -24.75
C PRO A 23 26.29 -17.52 -25.24
N ARG A 24 27.19 -17.42 -26.21
CA ARG A 24 27.52 -16.16 -26.88
C ARG A 24 26.34 -15.68 -27.72
N ILE A 25 25.87 -14.46 -27.47
CA ILE A 25 25.09 -13.69 -28.44
C ILE A 25 26.06 -12.71 -29.13
N SER A 26 26.04 -12.68 -30.45
CA SER A 26 26.99 -11.92 -31.27
C SER A 26 26.81 -10.40 -31.11
N THR A 27 27.91 -9.71 -30.81
CA THR A 27 28.04 -8.27 -31.06
C THR A 27 27.99 -8.00 -32.56
N PHE A 28 26.98 -7.28 -33.03
CA PHE A 28 27.07 -6.55 -34.29
C PHE A 28 27.51 -5.11 -33.98
N ILE A 29 28.65 -4.72 -34.53
CA ILE A 29 29.16 -3.34 -34.50
C ILE A 29 28.64 -2.65 -35.77
N GLY A 30 28.07 -1.45 -35.63
CA GLY A 30 27.50 -0.66 -36.72
C GLY A 30 27.71 0.84 -36.51
N ASP A 31 28.71 1.36 -37.23
CA ASP A 31 29.20 2.75 -37.45
C ASP A 31 28.35 3.96 -36.94
N PRO A 32 28.97 4.98 -36.29
CA PRO A 32 28.25 6.13 -35.76
C PRO A 32 28.21 7.33 -36.72
N ARG A 33 27.05 7.57 -37.35
CA ARG A 33 26.76 8.85 -38.01
C ARG A 33 25.35 9.34 -37.72
N TYR A 34 25.22 10.35 -36.87
CA TYR A 34 24.59 11.63 -37.23
C TYR A 34 24.96 12.71 -36.20
N ARG A 35 25.48 13.85 -36.69
CA ARG A 35 25.96 14.97 -35.86
C ARG A 35 24.83 15.93 -35.48
N ASN A 36 25.08 16.61 -34.37
CA ASN A 36 24.32 17.70 -33.78
C ASN A 36 24.43 19.01 -34.60
N THR A 37 23.30 19.63 -34.93
CA THR A 37 23.15 21.06 -35.28
C THR A 37 21.77 21.50 -34.77
N ALA A 38 21.69 22.38 -33.76
CA ALA A 38 21.88 23.84 -33.78
C ALA A 38 20.56 24.60 -33.98
N GLN A 39 20.46 25.76 -33.34
CA GLN A 39 19.25 26.56 -33.09
C GLN A 39 18.65 27.20 -34.35
N PRO A 40 17.36 27.58 -34.36
CA PRO A 40 16.85 28.67 -35.18
C PRO A 40 16.92 30.02 -34.44
N GLU A 41 17.29 31.06 -35.18
CA GLU A 41 17.46 32.44 -34.71
C GLU A 41 16.13 33.19 -34.51
N ARG A 42 16.20 34.34 -33.85
CA ARG A 42 15.16 35.38 -33.93
C ARG A 42 15.45 36.32 -35.10
N ARG A 43 14.45 36.64 -35.92
CA ARG A 43 14.33 37.95 -36.59
C ARG A 43 12.86 38.37 -36.68
N ASP A 44 12.65 39.67 -36.53
CA ASP A 44 11.34 40.32 -36.53
C ASP A 44 10.78 40.54 -37.94
N SER A 45 9.45 40.68 -38.04
CA SER A 45 8.81 41.65 -38.93
C SER A 45 7.32 41.79 -38.60
N ALA A 46 6.80 43.00 -38.69
CA ALA A 46 5.42 43.34 -38.38
C ALA A 46 4.61 43.57 -39.66
N ALA A 47 3.32 43.22 -39.64
CA ALA A 47 2.30 43.82 -40.51
C ALA A 47 0.89 43.65 -39.91
N ARG A 48 0.01 44.62 -40.20
CA ARG A 48 -1.39 44.66 -39.77
C ARG A 48 -2.30 43.97 -40.79
N SER A 49 -3.48 43.53 -40.34
CA SER A 49 -4.82 43.82 -40.90
C SER A 49 -5.78 42.62 -40.99
N GLY A 50 -7.09 42.91 -40.93
CA GLY A 50 -8.12 42.15 -41.67
C GLY A 50 -8.81 40.95 -41.01
N GLY A 51 -10.00 41.20 -40.44
CA GLY A 51 -11.23 40.57 -40.95
C GLY A 51 -11.61 39.11 -40.59
N LEU A 52 -12.65 39.01 -39.74
CA LEU A 52 -13.82 38.12 -39.91
C LEU A 52 -13.74 36.56 -39.83
N SER A 53 -14.59 36.05 -38.92
CA SER A 53 -15.57 34.96 -39.13
C SER A 53 -15.25 33.51 -38.71
N ARG A 54 -15.90 33.15 -37.59
CA ARG A 54 -16.72 31.92 -37.35
C ARG A 54 -16.09 30.51 -37.20
N ARG A 55 -16.55 29.89 -36.10
CA ARG A 55 -16.79 28.45 -35.80
C ARG A 55 -15.61 27.57 -35.38
N GLY A 56 -15.80 26.94 -34.20
CA GLY A 56 -15.73 25.48 -34.15
C GLY A 56 -14.55 24.80 -33.45
N GLY A 57 -13.79 25.47 -32.58
CA GLY A 57 -12.68 24.83 -31.85
C GLY A 57 -13.14 24.05 -30.60
N THR A 58 -13.21 22.72 -30.67
CA THR A 58 -13.40 21.83 -29.50
C THR A 58 -12.16 21.84 -28.62
N ASN A 59 -12.17 22.67 -27.57
CA ASN A 59 -11.01 22.87 -26.72
C ASN A 59 -10.82 21.70 -25.73
N VAL A 60 -9.92 20.77 -26.08
CA VAL A 60 -9.43 19.72 -25.18
C VAL A 60 -8.75 20.37 -23.98
N THR A 61 -9.48 20.47 -22.86
CA THR A 61 -9.00 21.15 -21.66
C THR A 61 -7.92 20.31 -20.97
N LYS A 62 -6.68 20.79 -21.07
CA LYS A 62 -5.52 20.33 -20.29
C LYS A 62 -5.87 20.34 -18.79
N ARG A 63 -6.21 19.19 -18.22
CA ARG A 63 -6.38 19.01 -16.76
C ARG A 63 -5.03 19.20 -16.05
N ARG A 64 -4.69 20.44 -15.72
CA ARG A 64 -3.54 20.80 -14.89
C ARG A 64 -3.88 20.68 -13.41
N PHE A 65 -3.04 19.91 -12.71
CA PHE A 65 -2.73 19.96 -11.27
C PHE A 65 -3.87 19.93 -10.24
N VAL A 66 -3.78 18.94 -9.33
CA VAL A 66 -4.57 18.85 -8.09
C VAL A 66 -4.28 20.07 -7.22
N ASN A 67 -5.19 21.03 -7.28
CA ASN A 67 -5.11 22.29 -6.56
C ASN A 67 -5.29 22.01 -5.05
N ARG A 68 -4.32 22.34 -4.19
CA ARG A 68 -4.30 22.00 -2.75
C ARG A 68 -5.10 23.00 -1.89
N ARG A 69 -5.53 22.63 -0.66
CA ARG A 69 -6.12 23.58 0.31
C ARG A 69 -5.07 23.90 1.36
N SER A 70 -4.76 25.19 1.48
CA SER A 70 -3.60 25.70 2.19
C SER A 70 -3.90 26.00 3.67
N LEU A 71 -2.88 25.84 4.52
CA LEU A 71 -2.78 26.44 5.85
C LEU A 71 -1.46 27.20 5.90
N MET A 72 -1.53 28.52 5.67
CA MET A 72 -0.35 29.38 5.71
C MET A 72 0.27 29.37 7.11
N SER A 73 1.55 29.04 7.19
CA SER A 73 2.40 29.35 8.34
C SER A 73 3.47 30.36 7.91
N PRO A 74 3.95 31.26 8.79
CA PRO A 74 5.00 32.23 8.46
C PRO A 74 6.38 31.61 8.19
N GLN A 75 6.48 30.28 8.06
CA GLN A 75 7.73 29.53 7.86
C GLN A 75 7.66 28.51 6.70
N GLY A 76 6.67 28.62 5.81
CA GLY A 76 6.72 28.02 4.46
C GLY A 76 6.57 26.50 4.32
N VAL A 77 6.48 25.73 5.40
CA VAL A 77 6.25 24.27 5.34
C VAL A 77 4.76 23.97 5.46
N GLU A 78 4.10 23.76 4.32
CA GLU A 78 2.69 23.42 4.25
C GLU A 78 2.45 21.91 4.11
N LEU A 79 1.86 21.31 5.14
CA LEU A 79 1.33 19.94 5.06
C LEU A 79 -0.13 19.99 4.60
N SER A 80 -0.33 20.04 3.28
CA SER A 80 -1.66 20.10 2.65
C SER A 80 -2.27 18.72 2.45
N LEU A 81 -3.52 18.53 2.86
CA LEU A 81 -4.28 17.31 2.60
C LEU A 81 -4.90 17.31 1.18
N PRO A 82 -5.13 16.12 0.58
CA PRO A 82 -5.83 16.00 -0.69
C PRO A 82 -7.24 16.61 -0.63
N LYS A 83 -7.58 17.50 -1.58
CA LYS A 83 -8.88 18.20 -1.60
C LYS A 83 -10.07 17.25 -1.75
N ASP A 84 -9.90 16.20 -2.53
CA ASP A 84 -10.86 15.11 -2.74
C ASP A 84 -11.23 14.42 -1.41
N VAL A 85 -10.24 14.13 -0.56
CA VAL A 85 -10.46 13.55 0.77
C VAL A 85 -11.18 14.53 1.69
N ILE A 86 -10.76 15.79 1.75
CA ILE A 86 -11.43 16.80 2.60
C ILE A 86 -12.87 17.02 2.16
N ALA A 87 -13.13 17.09 0.84
CA ALA A 87 -14.47 17.28 0.29
C ALA A 87 -15.39 16.09 0.58
N ARG A 88 -14.86 14.86 0.55
CA ARG A 88 -15.63 13.63 0.84
C ARG A 88 -15.88 13.40 2.33
N PHE A 89 -15.11 14.02 3.22
CA PHE A 89 -15.22 13.85 4.67
C PHE A 89 -15.24 15.22 5.38
N PRO A 90 -16.37 15.95 5.37
CA PRO A 90 -16.43 17.34 5.83
C PRO A 90 -16.24 17.48 7.35
N PRO A 91 -15.61 18.57 7.86
CA PRO A 91 -15.23 18.72 9.28
C PRO A 91 -16.37 18.71 10.31
N MET A 92 -17.62 18.92 9.89
CA MET A 92 -18.81 18.98 10.75
C MET A 92 -19.29 17.60 11.22
N ASP A 93 -18.87 16.55 10.54
CA ASP A 93 -19.23 15.16 10.85
C ASP A 93 -18.34 14.58 11.95
N ARG A 94 -18.81 13.47 12.53
CA ARG A 94 -18.11 12.71 13.57
C ARG A 94 -17.24 11.62 12.93
N TYR A 95 -15.97 11.58 13.31
CA TYR A 95 -14.99 10.61 12.81
C TYR A 95 -14.17 9.99 13.94
N LEU A 96 -13.70 8.76 13.73
CA LEU A 96 -12.64 8.19 14.56
C LEU A 96 -11.27 8.65 14.03
N ILE A 97 -10.28 8.75 14.92
CA ILE A 97 -8.87 8.92 14.52
C ILE A 97 -7.97 7.99 15.33
N GLY A 98 -7.17 7.17 14.64
CA GLY A 98 -6.21 6.27 15.28
C GLY A 98 -4.93 7.01 15.69
N VAL A 99 -4.70 7.18 16.99
CA VAL A 99 -3.55 7.91 17.54
C VAL A 99 -2.66 6.96 18.35
N SER A 100 -1.45 6.68 17.86
CA SER A 100 -0.46 5.85 18.58
C SER A 100 0.29 6.63 19.65
N GLY A 101 0.28 7.96 19.58
CA GLY A 101 1.15 8.86 20.36
C GLY A 101 2.47 9.18 19.63
N GLY A 102 2.79 8.44 18.57
CA GLY A 102 3.90 8.73 17.68
C GLY A 102 3.61 9.88 16.71
N ARG A 103 4.71 10.52 16.27
CA ARG A 103 4.78 11.71 15.41
C ARG A 103 3.69 11.80 14.34
N ASP A 104 3.56 10.81 13.48
CA ASP A 104 2.67 10.86 12.29
C ASP A 104 1.20 10.95 12.67
N SER A 105 0.83 10.25 13.74
CA SER A 105 -0.54 10.25 14.26
C SER A 105 -0.87 11.53 15.04
N VAL A 106 0.12 12.16 15.68
CA VAL A 106 -0.01 13.45 16.34
C VAL A 106 -0.09 14.58 15.30
N ALA A 107 0.74 14.52 14.25
CA ALA A 107 0.71 15.46 13.13
C ALA A 107 -0.65 15.42 12.40
N LEU A 108 -1.16 14.22 12.08
CA LEU A 108 -2.50 14.08 11.49
C LEU A 108 -3.60 14.63 12.40
N LEU A 109 -3.55 14.32 13.70
CA LEU A 109 -4.53 14.84 14.66
C LEU A 109 -4.52 16.37 14.68
N HIS A 110 -3.33 16.97 14.81
CA HIS A 110 -3.18 18.43 14.85
C HIS A 110 -3.70 19.08 13.55
N LEU A 111 -3.33 18.53 12.40
CA LEU A 111 -3.75 19.01 11.09
C LEU A 111 -5.27 18.98 10.92
N LEU A 112 -5.93 17.87 11.27
CA LEU A 112 -7.40 17.79 11.23
C LEU A 112 -8.05 18.76 12.24
N THR A 113 -7.52 18.93 13.45
CA THR A 113 -8.08 19.91 14.39
C THR A 113 -7.93 21.36 13.91
N ASN A 114 -6.86 21.70 13.19
CA ASN A 114 -6.66 23.02 12.60
C ASN A 114 -7.57 23.24 11.38
N LEU A 115 -7.88 22.18 10.63
CA LEU A 115 -8.89 22.18 9.55
C LEU A 115 -10.34 22.16 10.07
N GLY A 116 -10.56 22.34 11.38
CA GLY A 116 -11.90 22.51 11.97
C GLY A 116 -12.61 21.21 12.36
N TYR A 117 -11.96 20.05 12.30
CA TYR A 117 -12.58 18.78 12.72
C TYR A 117 -12.68 18.74 14.25
N ARG A 118 -13.80 19.24 14.81
CA ARG A 118 -14.04 19.31 16.27
C ARG A 118 -14.71 18.07 16.85
N ARG A 119 -15.28 17.18 16.03
CA ARG A 119 -16.04 15.98 16.46
C ARG A 119 -15.24 14.69 16.28
N LEU A 120 -13.92 14.76 16.42
CA LEU A 120 -13.03 13.60 16.36
C LEU A 120 -13.07 12.79 17.66
N ILE A 121 -13.08 11.46 17.53
CA ILE A 121 -12.95 10.51 18.63
C ILE A 121 -11.56 9.86 18.56
N VAL A 122 -10.69 10.25 19.49
CA VAL A 122 -9.29 9.81 19.55
C VAL A 122 -9.21 8.37 20.04
N CYS A 123 -8.86 7.44 19.14
CA CYS A 123 -8.79 6.01 19.39
C CYS A 123 -7.35 5.55 19.56
N HIS A 124 -6.98 5.05 20.74
CA HIS A 124 -5.65 4.50 21.03
C HIS A 124 -5.73 3.09 21.60
N LEU A 125 -4.88 2.18 21.11
CA LEU A 125 -4.76 0.82 21.61
C LEU A 125 -3.37 0.59 22.19
N ASP A 126 -3.29 0.36 23.50
CA ASP A 126 -2.09 -0.14 24.17
C ASP A 126 -1.89 -1.62 23.83
N HIS A 127 -0.80 -1.95 23.12
CA HIS A 127 -0.45 -3.32 22.71
C HIS A 127 0.27 -4.12 23.83
N GLN A 128 0.47 -3.51 25.00
CA GLN A 128 1.16 -4.02 26.21
C GLN A 128 2.58 -4.57 26.00
N LEU A 129 3.21 -4.32 24.85
CA LEU A 129 4.54 -4.85 24.52
C LEU A 129 5.68 -4.25 25.35
N ARG A 130 5.46 -3.16 26.11
CA ARG A 130 6.50 -2.43 26.87
C ARG A 130 6.12 -2.03 28.29
N GLY A 131 5.16 -2.70 28.91
CA GLY A 131 4.77 -2.48 30.31
C GLY A 131 4.52 -1.01 30.69
N ARG A 132 5.48 -0.38 31.40
CA ARG A 132 5.40 1.01 31.86
C ARG A 132 5.34 2.03 30.71
N SER A 133 6.13 1.86 29.63
CA SER A 133 6.17 2.83 28.51
C SER A 133 4.84 2.89 27.77
N SER A 134 4.23 1.73 27.50
CA SER A 134 2.86 1.56 26.99
C SER A 134 1.83 2.38 27.79
N THR A 135 1.96 2.37 29.12
CA THR A 135 1.04 3.09 30.01
C THR A 135 1.25 4.62 29.93
N ALA A 136 2.48 5.06 29.70
CA ALA A 136 2.81 6.47 29.49
C ALA A 136 2.33 6.97 28.11
N ASP A 137 2.36 6.14 27.07
CA ASP A 137 1.79 6.45 25.74
C ASP A 137 0.28 6.72 25.85
N ALA A 138 -0.46 5.83 26.52
CA ALA A 138 -1.90 6.00 26.75
C ALA A 138 -2.24 7.25 27.60
N LYS A 139 -1.44 7.56 28.63
CA LYS A 139 -1.56 8.80 29.42
C LYS A 139 -1.32 10.04 28.56
N PHE A 140 -0.30 10.01 27.71
CA PHE A 140 0.03 11.11 26.79
C PHE A 140 -1.11 11.37 25.79
N VAL A 141 -1.63 10.32 25.12
CA VAL A 141 -2.72 10.48 24.15
C VAL A 141 -4.01 10.99 24.81
N ARG A 142 -4.35 10.51 26.02
CA ARG A 142 -5.47 11.04 26.81
C ARG A 142 -5.27 12.53 27.13
N GLY A 143 -4.07 12.92 27.52
CA GLY A 143 -3.71 14.32 27.79
C GLY A 143 -3.81 15.20 26.55
N LEU A 144 -3.41 14.70 25.38
CA LEU A 144 -3.50 15.39 24.09
C LEU A 144 -4.96 15.58 23.66
N ALA A 145 -5.79 14.54 23.73
CA ALA A 145 -7.22 14.62 23.44
C ALA A 145 -7.93 15.63 24.35
N ARG A 146 -7.64 15.61 25.66
CA ARG A 146 -8.18 16.59 26.62
C ARG A 146 -7.79 18.03 26.27
N LYS A 147 -6.53 18.28 25.91
CA LYS A 147 -6.06 19.62 25.49
C LYS A 147 -6.79 20.13 24.25
N LEU A 148 -7.12 19.24 23.32
CA LEU A 148 -7.85 19.55 22.08
C LEU A 148 -9.38 19.53 22.26
N LYS A 149 -9.89 19.31 23.48
CA LYS A 149 -11.32 19.16 23.81
C LYS A 149 -12.03 18.05 23.00
N LEU A 150 -11.33 16.93 22.75
CA LEU A 150 -11.84 15.79 21.96
C LEU A 150 -12.22 14.60 22.85
N GLU A 151 -13.22 13.83 22.39
CA GLU A 151 -13.54 12.52 22.97
C GLU A 151 -12.35 11.55 22.81
N CYS A 152 -12.10 10.68 23.79
CA CYS A 152 -10.97 9.75 23.76
C CYS A 152 -11.39 8.34 24.18
N GLU A 153 -10.95 7.35 23.42
CA GLU A 153 -11.24 5.94 23.56
C GLU A 153 -9.95 5.14 23.65
N LEU A 154 -9.75 4.48 24.79
CA LEU A 154 -8.54 3.73 25.09
C LEU A 154 -8.85 2.23 25.17
N GLY A 155 -8.09 1.45 24.43
CA GLY A 155 -8.06 -0.01 24.51
C GLY A 155 -6.74 -0.50 25.07
N ARG A 156 -6.74 -1.73 25.56
CA ARG A 156 -5.54 -2.43 26.02
C ARG A 156 -5.63 -3.90 25.63
N ILE A 157 -4.53 -4.49 25.15
CA ILE A 157 -4.47 -5.91 24.80
C ILE A 157 -3.04 -6.44 24.86
N ASN A 158 -2.85 -7.66 25.39
CA ASN A 158 -1.56 -8.34 25.34
C ASN A 158 -1.34 -8.98 23.96
N VAL A 159 -0.60 -8.27 23.10
CA VAL A 159 -0.36 -8.72 21.71
C VAL A 159 0.57 -9.93 21.64
N ALA A 160 1.54 -10.07 22.55
CA ALA A 160 2.45 -11.22 22.57
C ALA A 160 1.70 -12.53 22.89
N MET A 161 0.85 -12.52 23.92
CA MET A 161 -0.03 -13.66 24.26
C MET A 161 -0.96 -14.01 23.10
N ARG A 162 -1.56 -12.99 22.47
CA ARG A 162 -2.46 -13.15 21.31
C ARG A 162 -1.73 -13.73 20.09
N ALA A 163 -0.52 -13.26 19.80
CA ALA A 163 0.33 -13.74 18.72
C ALA A 163 0.65 -15.23 18.89
N ARG A 164 1.07 -15.64 20.09
CA ARG A 164 1.29 -17.05 20.46
C ARG A 164 0.03 -17.89 20.26
N ARG A 165 -1.11 -17.45 20.80
CA ARG A 165 -2.39 -18.19 20.72
C ARG A 165 -2.91 -18.35 19.28
N LYS A 166 -2.78 -17.32 18.43
CA LYS A 166 -3.22 -17.37 17.02
C LYS A 166 -2.14 -17.88 16.05
N LYS A 167 -0.96 -18.32 16.53
CA LYS A 167 0.22 -18.71 15.71
C LYS A 167 0.57 -17.66 14.63
N GLN A 168 0.52 -16.37 15.00
CA GLN A 168 0.76 -15.23 14.10
C GLN A 168 1.98 -14.42 14.55
N SER A 169 2.61 -13.68 13.64
CA SER A 169 3.64 -12.70 14.01
C SER A 169 3.06 -11.59 14.90
N ILE A 170 3.89 -11.00 15.76
CA ILE A 170 3.49 -9.90 16.66
C ILE A 170 2.93 -8.71 15.87
N GLU A 171 3.50 -8.39 14.70
CA GLU A 171 3.02 -7.33 13.81
C GLU A 171 1.61 -7.64 13.27
N THR A 172 1.36 -8.86 12.79
CA THR A 172 0.05 -9.30 12.30
C THR A 172 -0.99 -9.31 13.43
N ALA A 173 -0.63 -9.88 14.59
CA ALA A 173 -1.52 -9.94 15.75
C ALA A 173 -1.89 -8.54 16.26
N GLY A 174 -0.92 -7.60 16.31
CA GLY A 174 -1.13 -6.21 16.70
C GLY A 174 -1.93 -5.41 15.68
N ARG A 175 -1.70 -5.62 14.38
CA ARG A 175 -2.50 -5.02 13.31
C ARG A 175 -3.95 -5.48 13.37
N ASN A 176 -4.18 -6.79 13.54
CA ASN A 176 -5.54 -7.35 13.65
C ASN A 176 -6.25 -6.83 14.91
N ALA A 177 -5.60 -6.88 16.08
CA ALA A 177 -6.15 -6.35 17.32
C ALA A 177 -6.51 -4.85 17.24
N ARG A 178 -5.72 -4.06 16.50
CA ARG A 178 -5.99 -2.64 16.25
C ARG A 178 -7.25 -2.41 15.43
N TYR A 179 -7.45 -3.19 14.37
CA TYR A 179 -8.66 -3.08 13.54
C TYR A 179 -9.92 -3.60 14.26
N GLU A 180 -9.82 -4.68 15.03
CA GLU A 180 -10.91 -5.17 15.89
C GLU A 180 -11.29 -4.15 16.98
N PHE A 181 -10.28 -3.51 17.59
CA PHE A 181 -10.50 -2.39 18.51
C PHE A 181 -11.26 -1.25 17.82
N PHE A 182 -10.83 -0.81 16.64
CA PHE A 182 -11.53 0.24 15.88
C PHE A 182 -12.96 -0.16 15.50
N ALA A 183 -13.20 -1.39 15.05
CA ALA A 183 -14.54 -1.91 14.71
C ALA A 183 -15.50 -1.85 15.90
N ARG A 184 -15.03 -2.25 17.08
CA ARG A 184 -15.80 -2.18 18.34
C ARG A 184 -16.13 -0.73 18.74
N ILE A 185 -15.18 0.21 18.61
CA ILE A 185 -15.44 1.63 18.88
C ILE A 185 -16.42 2.20 17.84
N ALA A 186 -16.24 1.88 16.57
CA ALA A 186 -17.09 2.33 15.45
C ALA A 186 -18.54 1.91 15.63
N ARG A 187 -18.78 0.65 16.03
CA ARG A 187 -20.10 0.12 16.37
C ARG A 187 -20.72 0.89 17.55
N ARG A 188 -20.00 1.03 18.67
CA ARG A 188 -20.51 1.72 19.87
C ARG A 188 -20.79 3.22 19.64
N ARG A 189 -19.95 3.90 18.86
CA ARG A 189 -20.05 5.35 18.60
C ARG A 189 -20.86 5.69 17.33
N ARG A 190 -21.43 4.68 16.66
CA ARG A 190 -22.17 4.78 15.38
C ARG A 190 -21.39 5.58 14.32
N CYS A 191 -20.09 5.34 14.21
CA CYS A 191 -19.15 6.10 13.39
C CYS A 191 -18.20 5.15 12.67
N ARG A 192 -18.43 4.90 11.37
CA ARG A 192 -17.71 3.87 10.58
C ARG A 192 -16.35 4.34 10.03
N THR A 193 -16.15 5.65 9.95
CA THR A 193 -15.01 6.24 9.25
C THR A 193 -13.87 6.56 10.22
N ILE A 194 -12.66 6.11 9.88
CA ILE A 194 -11.46 6.27 10.70
C ILE A 194 -10.27 6.85 9.92
N PHE A 195 -9.72 7.94 10.43
CA PHE A 195 -8.48 8.55 9.95
C PHE A 195 -7.25 7.87 10.57
N LEU A 196 -6.26 7.53 9.74
CA LEU A 196 -4.98 6.92 10.16
C LEU A 196 -3.78 7.65 9.53
N GLY A 197 -2.76 7.94 10.34
CA GLY A 197 -1.53 8.66 9.95
C GLY A 197 -0.50 7.82 9.19
N HIS A 198 -0.93 7.01 8.22
CA HIS A 198 -0.01 6.33 7.30
C HIS A 198 0.48 7.31 6.23
N HIS A 199 1.79 7.29 5.94
CA HIS A 199 2.44 8.25 5.05
C HIS A 199 3.06 7.62 3.78
N ALA A 200 3.70 8.41 2.90
CA ALA A 200 4.24 7.93 1.63
C ALA A 200 5.31 6.84 1.79
N ASP A 201 6.23 6.99 2.75
CA ASP A 201 7.28 5.99 3.04
C ASP A 201 6.66 4.69 3.61
N ASP A 202 5.58 4.79 4.40
CA ASP A 202 4.82 3.62 4.87
C ASP A 202 4.20 2.83 3.70
N LEU A 203 3.81 3.54 2.63
CA LEU A 203 3.34 2.95 1.38
C LEU A 203 4.50 2.34 0.59
N VAL A 204 5.66 2.99 0.49
CA VAL A 204 6.87 2.46 -0.17
C VAL A 204 7.35 1.17 0.51
N GLU A 205 7.37 1.13 1.84
CA GLU A 205 7.68 -0.09 2.61
C GLU A 205 6.70 -1.22 2.30
N THR A 206 5.41 -0.89 2.19
CA THR A 206 4.35 -1.86 1.89
C THR A 206 4.42 -2.32 0.43
N PHE A 207 4.79 -1.44 -0.50
CA PHE A 207 5.07 -1.74 -1.91
C PHE A 207 6.21 -2.76 -2.02
N LEU A 208 7.36 -2.50 -1.40
CA LEU A 208 8.51 -3.41 -1.41
C LEU A 208 8.17 -4.77 -0.75
N LEU A 209 7.45 -4.75 0.37
CA LEU A 209 6.95 -5.98 1.01
C LEU A 209 6.06 -6.83 0.10
N ASN A 210 5.28 -6.20 -0.79
CA ASN A 210 4.37 -6.90 -1.69
C ASN A 210 5.07 -7.31 -2.98
N LEU A 211 5.99 -6.50 -3.50
CA LEU A 211 6.87 -6.82 -4.62
C LEU A 211 7.72 -8.07 -4.33
N PHE A 212 8.38 -8.14 -3.16
CA PHE A 212 9.15 -9.32 -2.75
C PHE A 212 8.30 -10.56 -2.46
N ARG A 213 6.96 -10.45 -2.48
CA ARG A 213 6.01 -11.57 -2.39
C ARG A 213 5.40 -11.96 -3.74
N GLY A 214 5.83 -11.34 -4.84
CA GLY A 214 5.26 -11.59 -6.17
C GLY A 214 3.81 -11.10 -6.33
N ALA A 215 3.42 -10.04 -5.62
CA ALA A 215 2.06 -9.50 -5.74
C ALA A 215 1.80 -8.88 -7.13
N GLY A 216 0.61 -9.11 -7.68
CA GLY A 216 0.13 -8.41 -8.88
C GLY A 216 -0.32 -6.96 -8.61
N PRO A 217 -0.82 -6.22 -9.62
CA PRO A 217 -1.13 -4.78 -9.53
C PRO A 217 -1.97 -4.37 -8.31
N THR A 218 -3.04 -5.10 -8.00
CA THR A 218 -3.89 -4.86 -6.81
C THR A 218 -3.12 -4.95 -5.48
N GLY A 219 -2.08 -5.79 -5.40
CA GLY A 219 -1.22 -5.86 -4.22
C GLY A 219 -0.09 -4.84 -4.26
N LEU A 220 0.44 -4.53 -5.44
CA LEU A 220 1.44 -3.46 -5.65
C LEU A 220 0.85 -2.07 -5.39
N SER A 221 -0.47 -1.86 -5.50
CA SER A 221 -1.12 -0.64 -5.02
C SER A 221 -0.90 -0.37 -3.53
N ALA A 222 -0.43 -1.38 -2.76
CA ALA A 222 0.03 -1.33 -1.38
C ALA A 222 -0.99 -0.85 -0.33
N MET A 223 -1.38 0.43 -0.38
CA MET A 223 -2.44 1.02 0.41
C MET A 223 -3.21 2.03 -0.46
N ARG A 224 -4.56 1.93 -0.48
CA ARG A 224 -5.42 2.99 -1.07
C ARG A 224 -5.60 4.15 -0.07
N GLN A 225 -5.77 5.37 -0.58
CA GLN A 225 -6.03 6.59 0.22
C GLN A 225 -7.33 6.50 1.02
N ILE A 226 -8.35 5.89 0.43
CA ILE A 226 -9.60 5.48 1.07
C ILE A 226 -9.76 3.97 0.83
N ALA A 227 -10.10 3.20 1.86
CA ALA A 227 -10.34 1.77 1.73
C ALA A 227 -11.47 1.30 2.65
N ALA A 228 -12.40 0.51 2.13
CA ALA A 228 -13.28 -0.31 2.96
C ALA A 228 -12.48 -1.46 3.60
N ARG A 229 -12.87 -1.86 4.82
CA ARG A 229 -12.35 -3.06 5.47
C ARG A 229 -13.41 -3.61 6.42
N GLU A 230 -13.89 -4.82 6.14
CA GLU A 230 -14.72 -5.55 7.08
C GLU A 230 -13.89 -6.15 8.23
N VAL A 231 -14.43 -6.07 9.44
CA VAL A 231 -13.87 -6.64 10.66
C VAL A 231 -15.03 -7.03 11.59
N ASP A 232 -15.17 -8.31 11.91
CA ASP A 232 -16.23 -8.85 12.79
C ASP A 232 -17.64 -8.34 12.41
N GLY A 233 -18.01 -8.41 11.12
CA GLY A 233 -19.29 -7.91 10.59
C GLY A 233 -19.46 -6.39 10.65
N MET A 234 -18.37 -5.64 10.81
CA MET A 234 -18.36 -4.17 10.75
C MET A 234 -17.51 -3.70 9.59
N GLU A 235 -18.13 -3.05 8.59
CA GLU A 235 -17.38 -2.33 7.57
C GLU A 235 -16.84 -1.01 8.14
N LEU A 236 -15.51 -0.82 8.03
CA LEU A 236 -14.80 0.41 8.37
C LEU A 236 -14.34 1.12 7.10
N THR A 237 -14.62 2.43 7.02
CA THR A 237 -14.03 3.29 6.00
C THR A 237 -12.71 3.86 6.53
N ILE A 238 -11.58 3.31 6.08
CA ILE A 238 -10.25 3.75 6.49
C ILE A 238 -9.77 4.86 5.55
N VAL A 239 -9.47 6.03 6.11
CA VAL A 239 -8.96 7.20 5.39
C VAL A 239 -7.51 7.45 5.80
N ARG A 240 -6.63 7.66 4.81
CA ARG A 240 -5.18 7.89 4.99
C ARG A 240 -4.76 9.21 4.32
N PRO A 241 -5.05 10.38 4.91
CA PRO A 241 -4.82 11.66 4.22
C PRO A 241 -3.36 11.98 3.93
N LEU A 242 -2.43 11.40 4.69
CA LEU A 242 -0.98 11.66 4.57
C LEU A 242 -0.28 10.74 3.54
N LEU A 243 -1.03 9.93 2.78
CA LEU A 243 -0.43 8.86 1.96
C LEU A 243 0.42 9.39 0.78
N GLY A 244 0.21 10.65 0.38
CA GLY A 244 1.07 11.39 -0.55
C GLY A 244 2.10 12.32 0.11
N THR A 245 2.23 12.28 1.43
CA THR A 245 3.14 13.11 2.24
C THR A 245 4.32 12.27 2.72
N THR A 246 5.55 12.77 2.58
CA THR A 246 6.77 12.12 3.05
C THR A 246 6.98 12.28 4.55
N ARG A 247 7.78 11.38 5.13
CA ARG A 247 8.31 11.53 6.48
C ARG A 247 9.02 12.87 6.67
N GLN A 248 9.77 13.35 5.67
CA GLN A 248 10.53 14.60 5.77
C GLN A 248 9.60 15.82 5.94
N GLU A 249 8.47 15.86 5.22
CA GLU A 249 7.44 16.89 5.38
C GLU A 249 6.74 16.81 6.75
N ILE A 250 6.40 15.61 7.22
CA ILE A 250 5.80 15.39 8.56
C ILE A 250 6.75 15.84 9.67
N ASP A 251 8.05 15.57 9.52
CA ASP A 251 9.09 15.97 10.46
C ASP A 251 9.24 17.50 10.52
N ALA A 252 9.26 18.16 9.36
CA ALA A 252 9.33 19.61 9.26
C ALA A 252 8.07 20.27 9.87
N PHE A 253 6.87 19.81 9.49
CA PHE A 253 5.60 20.29 10.07
C PHE A 253 5.56 20.12 11.60
N SER A 254 6.02 18.98 12.11
CA SER A 254 6.07 18.69 13.55
C SER A 254 7.01 19.63 14.31
N ARG A 255 8.14 20.02 13.69
CA ARG A 255 9.08 21.01 14.24
C ARG A 255 8.50 22.42 14.23
N THR A 256 7.97 22.87 13.09
CA THR A 256 7.33 24.20 12.92
C THR A 256 6.21 24.41 13.95
N HIS A 257 5.35 23.42 14.14
CA HIS A 257 4.23 23.50 15.10
C HIS A 257 4.61 23.07 16.53
N ARG A 258 5.91 22.81 16.80
CA ARG A 258 6.46 22.39 18.10
C ARG A 258 5.68 21.22 18.74
N LEU A 259 5.26 20.26 17.90
CA LEU A 259 4.41 19.14 18.32
C LEU A 259 5.16 18.22 19.26
N LYS A 260 4.66 18.08 20.49
CA LYS A 260 5.10 17.03 21.40
C LYS A 260 4.51 15.70 20.95
N TYR A 261 5.35 14.70 20.73
CA TYR A 261 4.97 13.31 20.46
C TYR A 261 5.89 12.38 21.28
N ARG A 262 5.62 11.07 21.25
CA ARG A 262 6.45 10.06 21.91
C ARG A 262 7.12 9.17 20.87
N ASP A 263 8.44 9.01 20.97
CA ASP A 263 9.17 8.10 20.10
C ASP A 263 9.11 6.67 20.62
N ASP A 264 8.90 5.76 19.69
CA ASP A 264 8.76 4.33 19.93
C ASP A 264 10.14 3.68 19.77
N ALA A 265 10.76 3.26 20.88
CA ALA A 265 12.08 2.62 20.85
C ALA A 265 12.13 1.34 19.99
N THR A 266 11.02 0.63 19.80
CA THR A 266 11.03 -0.55 18.91
C THR A 266 11.05 -0.21 17.43
N ASN A 267 10.77 1.04 17.03
CA ASN A 267 10.98 1.50 15.66
C ASN A 267 12.45 1.43 15.24
N GLN A 268 13.39 1.39 16.20
CA GLN A 268 14.82 1.19 15.94
C GLN A 268 15.22 -0.30 15.86
N THR A 269 14.39 -1.22 16.35
CA THR A 269 14.69 -2.67 16.30
C THR A 269 14.55 -3.22 14.89
N LEU A 270 15.45 -4.11 14.48
CA LEU A 270 15.46 -4.73 13.15
C LEU A 270 14.72 -6.08 13.10
N VAL A 271 14.00 -6.45 14.16
CA VAL A 271 13.22 -7.70 14.19
C VAL A 271 12.05 -7.65 13.19
N PRO A 272 11.23 -6.58 13.12
CA PRO A 272 10.19 -6.47 12.10
C PRO A 272 10.79 -6.35 10.70
N LEU A 273 10.26 -7.10 9.72
CA LEU A 273 10.72 -7.04 8.33
C LEU A 273 10.56 -5.63 7.74
N ARG A 274 9.51 -4.91 8.13
CA ARG A 274 9.25 -3.51 7.77
C ARG A 274 10.40 -2.59 8.22
N ASN A 275 10.90 -2.76 9.44
CA ASN A 275 12.02 -1.98 9.96
C ASN A 275 13.34 -2.32 9.22
N ARG A 276 13.53 -3.57 8.80
CA ARG A 276 14.67 -3.95 7.93
C ARG A 276 14.59 -3.28 6.55
N ILE A 277 13.39 -3.14 5.98
CA ILE A 277 13.20 -2.42 4.73
C ILE A 277 13.55 -0.93 4.90
N ARG A 278 12.99 -0.28 5.92
CA ARG A 278 13.23 1.14 6.24
C ARG A 278 14.71 1.45 6.52
N HIS A 279 15.37 0.65 7.37
CA HIS A 279 16.69 0.98 7.92
C HIS A 279 17.88 0.31 7.22
N ARG A 280 17.65 -0.72 6.39
CA ARG A 280 18.72 -1.39 5.62
C ARG A 280 18.46 -1.41 4.13
N ILE A 281 17.32 -1.93 3.67
CA ILE A 281 17.13 -2.19 2.24
C ILE A 281 16.99 -0.90 1.43
N ILE A 282 16.13 0.04 1.86
CA ILE A 282 15.98 1.33 1.17
C ILE A 282 17.31 2.11 1.16
N PRO A 283 17.99 2.37 2.30
CA PRO A 283 19.27 3.07 2.29
C PRO A 283 20.37 2.38 1.48
N TYR A 284 20.43 1.04 1.49
CA TYR A 284 21.38 0.29 0.68
C TYR A 284 21.14 0.49 -0.83
N VAL A 285 19.89 0.33 -1.28
CA VAL A 285 19.55 0.51 -2.71
C VAL A 285 19.73 1.96 -3.15
N GLU A 286 19.36 2.94 -2.33
CA GLU A 286 19.61 4.36 -2.61
C GLU A 286 21.11 4.67 -2.72
N LYS A 287 21.94 4.06 -1.88
CA LYS A 287 23.41 4.16 -1.95
C LYS A 287 23.98 3.54 -3.23
N GLN A 288 23.54 2.34 -3.61
CA GLN A 288 24.05 1.67 -4.83
C GLN A 288 23.61 2.38 -6.12
N LEU A 289 22.42 2.99 -6.14
CA LEU A 289 21.89 3.70 -7.31
C LEU A 289 22.27 5.19 -7.36
N GLY A 290 22.94 5.73 -6.33
CA GLY A 290 23.28 7.15 -6.21
C GLY A 290 22.08 8.10 -6.18
N ARG A 291 20.86 7.61 -5.90
CA ARG A 291 19.62 8.41 -5.97
C ARG A 291 18.54 7.90 -5.01
N LYS A 292 17.67 8.82 -4.56
CA LYS A 292 16.48 8.45 -3.78
C LYS A 292 15.49 7.62 -4.62
N ILE A 293 14.95 6.55 -4.04
CA ILE A 293 14.00 5.64 -4.70
C ILE A 293 12.56 5.80 -4.21
N CYS A 294 12.33 6.32 -3.00
CA CYS A 294 10.99 6.39 -2.40
C CYS A 294 9.96 7.08 -3.30
N GLY A 295 10.31 8.21 -3.94
CA GLY A 295 9.41 8.90 -4.86
C GLY A 295 9.09 8.12 -6.14
N ALA A 296 10.00 7.27 -6.62
CA ALA A 296 9.76 6.42 -7.79
C ALA A 296 8.86 5.22 -7.43
N LEU A 297 9.13 4.57 -6.29
CA LEU A 297 8.33 3.46 -5.78
C LEU A 297 6.90 3.91 -5.41
N TRP A 298 6.75 5.12 -4.84
CA TRP A 298 5.44 5.71 -4.58
C TRP A 298 4.64 5.92 -5.88
N ARG A 299 5.26 6.46 -6.94
CA ARG A 299 4.59 6.61 -8.26
C ARG A 299 4.19 5.26 -8.85
N ALA A 300 5.06 4.25 -8.77
CA ALA A 300 4.74 2.90 -9.23
C ALA A 300 3.53 2.30 -8.49
N ALA A 301 3.41 2.54 -7.19
CA ALA A 301 2.25 2.13 -6.38
C ALA A 301 0.96 2.86 -6.80
N MET A 302 1.02 4.16 -7.11
CA MET A 302 -0.14 4.92 -7.59
C MET A 302 -0.61 4.42 -8.97
N ILE A 303 0.31 4.25 -9.93
CA ILE A 303 -0.01 3.69 -11.25
C ILE A 303 -0.64 2.29 -11.10
N SER A 304 -0.05 1.44 -10.25
CA SER A 304 -0.61 0.10 -9.93
C SER A 304 -2.00 0.17 -9.28
N ALA A 305 -2.33 1.25 -8.58
CA ALA A 305 -3.65 1.46 -7.98
C ALA A 305 -4.69 1.84 -9.06
N ASP A 306 -4.34 2.78 -9.93
CA ASP A 306 -5.20 3.26 -11.01
C ASP A 306 -5.48 2.15 -12.03
N GLU A 307 -4.46 1.37 -12.41
CA GLU A 307 -4.59 0.21 -13.29
C GLU A 307 -5.43 -0.92 -12.65
N ALA A 308 -5.28 -1.16 -11.34
CA ALA A 308 -6.11 -2.15 -10.63
C ALA A 308 -7.57 -1.71 -10.51
N GLU A 309 -7.84 -0.41 -10.36
CA GLU A 309 -9.20 0.16 -10.36
C GLU A 309 -9.83 0.10 -11.77
N LEU A 310 -9.06 0.38 -12.81
CA LEU A 310 -9.49 0.21 -14.20
C LEU A 310 -9.85 -1.26 -14.48
N ALA A 311 -8.98 -2.19 -14.08
CA ALA A 311 -9.24 -3.63 -14.23
C ALA A 311 -10.46 -4.11 -13.42
N GLU A 312 -10.72 -3.54 -12.23
CA GLU A 312 -11.96 -3.77 -11.46
C GLU A 312 -13.21 -3.28 -12.24
N LYS A 313 -13.14 -2.11 -12.89
CA LYS A 313 -14.25 -1.51 -13.64
C LYS A 313 -14.54 -2.18 -14.99
N LEU A 314 -13.57 -2.87 -15.56
CA LEU A 314 -13.71 -3.61 -16.83
C LEU A 314 -14.28 -5.04 -16.64
N VAL A 315 -14.36 -5.54 -15.41
CA VAL A 315 -15.04 -6.80 -15.11
C VAL A 315 -16.52 -6.53 -14.88
N ASP A 316 -17.38 -7.28 -15.57
CA ASP A 316 -18.82 -7.26 -15.34
C ASP A 316 -19.15 -7.64 -13.87
N PRO A 317 -19.83 -6.77 -13.11
CA PRO A 317 -20.21 -7.05 -11.72
C PRO A 317 -21.12 -8.27 -11.56
N LEU A 318 -21.97 -8.58 -12.55
CA LEU A 318 -22.88 -9.73 -12.49
C LEU A 318 -22.08 -11.04 -12.57
N SER A 319 -21.10 -11.12 -13.46
CA SER A 319 -20.14 -12.22 -13.54
C SER A 319 -19.37 -12.42 -12.23
N ALA A 320 -18.91 -11.35 -11.59
CA ALA A 320 -18.18 -11.44 -10.32
C ALA A 320 -19.06 -11.94 -9.15
N GLY A 321 -20.33 -11.53 -9.09
CA GLY A 321 -21.28 -11.95 -8.03
C GLY A 321 -21.95 -13.31 -8.25
N SER A 322 -21.87 -13.87 -9.45
CA SER A 322 -22.56 -15.10 -9.83
C SER A 322 -22.04 -16.36 -9.09
N SER A 323 -22.90 -17.36 -8.89
CA SER A 323 -22.52 -18.70 -8.44
C SER A 323 -21.73 -19.50 -9.49
N GLN A 324 -21.75 -19.05 -10.75
CA GLN A 324 -21.14 -19.71 -11.90
C GLN A 324 -20.57 -18.69 -12.90
N LEU A 325 -19.41 -18.97 -13.51
CA LEU A 325 -18.89 -18.15 -14.62
C LEU A 325 -19.19 -18.82 -15.97
N GLY A 326 -19.65 -18.04 -16.94
CA GLY A 326 -19.78 -18.48 -18.33
C GLY A 326 -18.41 -18.61 -19.00
N LEU A 327 -18.16 -19.74 -19.68
CA LEU A 327 -16.85 -20.00 -20.30
C LEU A 327 -16.64 -19.26 -21.61
N LYS A 328 -17.71 -18.93 -22.33
CA LYS A 328 -17.61 -18.25 -23.63
C LYS A 328 -17.17 -16.80 -23.40
N GLU A 329 -17.91 -16.12 -22.55
CA GLU A 329 -17.72 -14.74 -22.11
C GLU A 329 -16.34 -14.56 -21.47
N LEU A 330 -15.92 -15.53 -20.64
CA LEU A 330 -14.60 -15.52 -20.03
C LEU A 330 -13.47 -15.77 -21.05
N ARG A 331 -13.68 -16.62 -22.07
CA ARG A 331 -12.67 -16.88 -23.10
C ARG A 331 -12.46 -15.69 -24.04
N GLU A 332 -13.52 -14.94 -24.33
CA GLU A 332 -13.48 -13.72 -25.14
C GLU A 332 -12.72 -12.56 -24.44
N GLN A 333 -12.54 -12.63 -23.12
CA GLN A 333 -11.72 -11.66 -22.38
C GLN A 333 -10.21 -11.86 -22.61
N PRO A 334 -9.42 -10.78 -22.73
CA PRO A 334 -7.96 -10.84 -22.64
C PRO A 334 -7.49 -11.51 -21.34
N ARG A 335 -6.35 -12.23 -21.37
CA ARG A 335 -5.80 -13.00 -20.23
C ARG A 335 -5.70 -12.22 -18.92
N ALA A 336 -5.45 -10.91 -18.97
CA ALA A 336 -5.43 -10.05 -17.79
C ALA A 336 -6.83 -9.89 -17.14
N LEU A 337 -7.88 -9.70 -17.94
CA LEU A 337 -9.26 -9.64 -17.47
C LEU A 337 -9.76 -11.02 -17.03
N GLN A 338 -9.41 -12.11 -17.74
CA GLN A 338 -9.70 -13.47 -17.28
C GLN A 338 -9.24 -13.71 -15.83
N ARG A 339 -7.97 -13.37 -15.55
CA ARG A 339 -7.39 -13.46 -14.20
C ARG A 339 -8.12 -12.57 -13.19
N ARG A 340 -8.54 -11.36 -13.58
CA ARG A 340 -9.28 -10.43 -12.71
C ARG A 340 -10.68 -10.95 -12.39
N THR A 341 -11.43 -11.38 -13.41
CA THR A 341 -12.77 -11.98 -13.29
C THR A 341 -12.74 -13.21 -12.38
N ILE A 342 -11.83 -14.15 -12.63
CA ILE A 342 -11.65 -15.35 -11.78
C ILE A 342 -11.31 -14.96 -10.34
N HIS A 343 -10.39 -14.00 -10.13
CA HIS A 343 -10.01 -13.56 -8.79
C HIS A 343 -11.17 -12.93 -8.02
N LEU A 344 -11.93 -12.04 -8.65
CA LEU A 344 -13.09 -11.37 -8.03
C LEU A 344 -14.22 -12.36 -7.75
N TRP A 345 -14.49 -13.29 -8.67
CA TRP A 345 -15.49 -14.36 -8.49
C TRP A 345 -15.14 -15.29 -7.32
N LEU A 346 -13.90 -15.80 -7.27
CA LEU A 346 -13.45 -16.64 -6.15
C LEU A 346 -13.52 -15.88 -4.81
N GLN A 347 -13.21 -14.58 -4.80
CA GLN A 347 -13.37 -13.71 -3.61
C GLN A 347 -14.83 -13.55 -3.18
N ALA A 348 -15.75 -13.30 -4.11
CA ALA A 348 -17.19 -13.21 -3.82
C ALA A 348 -17.72 -14.52 -3.22
N GLN A 349 -17.20 -15.66 -3.68
CA GLN A 349 -17.48 -16.99 -3.13
C GLN A 349 -16.72 -17.31 -1.82
N SER A 350 -16.20 -16.28 -1.13
CA SER A 350 -15.49 -16.35 0.16
C SER A 350 -14.19 -17.19 0.17
N ILE A 351 -13.58 -17.40 -1.00
CA ILE A 351 -12.27 -18.08 -1.11
C ILE A 351 -11.16 -17.05 -0.99
N ALA A 352 -10.46 -17.10 0.15
CA ALA A 352 -9.35 -16.22 0.48
C ALA A 352 -7.98 -16.86 0.14
N ASN A 353 -6.92 -16.04 0.20
CA ASN A 353 -5.52 -16.46 -0.03
C ASN A 353 -5.27 -17.04 -1.43
N LEU A 354 -5.88 -16.45 -2.46
CA LEU A 354 -5.67 -16.80 -3.86
C LEU A 354 -4.26 -16.40 -4.30
N ASP A 355 -3.41 -17.37 -4.57
CA ASP A 355 -2.09 -17.18 -5.20
C ASP A 355 -2.18 -17.24 -6.74
N PHE A 356 -1.07 -16.92 -7.40
CA PHE A 356 -0.98 -16.91 -8.87
C PHE A 356 -1.30 -18.30 -9.46
N GLU A 357 -0.74 -19.36 -8.88
CA GLU A 357 -0.94 -20.74 -9.33
C GLU A 357 -2.41 -21.16 -9.24
N THR A 358 -3.10 -20.83 -8.16
CA THR A 358 -4.54 -21.13 -8.02
C THR A 358 -5.37 -20.42 -9.08
N ILE A 359 -5.07 -19.15 -9.38
CA ILE A 359 -5.76 -18.41 -10.45
C ILE A 359 -5.47 -19.03 -11.82
N GLU A 360 -4.22 -19.37 -12.13
CA GLU A 360 -3.88 -19.98 -13.42
C GLU A 360 -4.42 -21.40 -13.57
N ARG A 361 -4.49 -22.21 -12.50
CA ARG A 361 -5.15 -23.53 -12.53
C ARG A 361 -6.64 -23.41 -12.85
N VAL A 362 -7.34 -22.43 -12.28
CA VAL A 362 -8.76 -22.18 -12.62
C VAL A 362 -8.89 -21.63 -14.03
N ARG A 363 -8.01 -20.72 -14.45
CA ARG A 363 -7.97 -20.18 -15.82
C ARG A 363 -7.73 -21.26 -16.87
N ALA A 364 -6.90 -22.26 -16.56
CA ALA A 364 -6.65 -23.40 -17.45
C ALA A 364 -7.92 -24.22 -17.75
N LEU A 365 -8.92 -24.24 -16.86
CA LEU A 365 -10.21 -24.91 -17.13
C LEU A 365 -11.02 -24.22 -18.25
N VAL A 366 -10.69 -22.97 -18.60
CA VAL A 366 -11.37 -22.17 -19.64
C VAL A 366 -10.95 -22.59 -21.05
N GLU A 367 -9.74 -23.14 -21.20
CA GLU A 367 -9.18 -23.52 -22.50
C GLU A 367 -9.95 -24.71 -23.11
N PRO A 368 -10.30 -24.72 -24.40
CA PRO A 368 -11.13 -25.79 -25.00
C PRO A 368 -10.51 -27.19 -24.83
N ASP A 369 -9.21 -27.28 -25.01
CA ASP A 369 -8.35 -28.47 -24.98
C ASP A 369 -7.96 -28.93 -23.56
N ALA A 370 -8.42 -28.22 -22.51
CA ALA A 370 -8.09 -28.54 -21.13
C ALA A 370 -8.50 -29.97 -20.76
N ARG A 371 -7.51 -30.86 -20.63
CA ARG A 371 -7.68 -32.28 -20.25
C ARG A 371 -8.31 -32.46 -18.87
N GLN A 372 -8.15 -31.48 -17.98
CA GLN A 372 -8.70 -31.50 -16.63
C GLN A 372 -9.99 -30.68 -16.58
N ALA A 373 -11.08 -31.29 -16.12
CA ALA A 373 -12.36 -30.60 -15.91
C ALA A 373 -12.55 -30.09 -14.46
N LYS A 374 -11.58 -30.34 -13.56
CA LYS A 374 -11.66 -30.00 -12.12
C LYS A 374 -10.27 -29.60 -11.62
N THR A 375 -10.19 -28.64 -10.70
CA THR A 375 -8.97 -28.31 -9.95
C THR A 375 -9.26 -27.97 -8.49
N ASN A 376 -8.26 -28.13 -7.63
CA ASN A 376 -8.38 -27.93 -6.18
C ASN A 376 -8.18 -26.46 -5.81
N LEU A 377 -9.02 -25.97 -4.89
CA LEU A 377 -8.96 -24.65 -4.28
C LEU A 377 -8.63 -24.78 -2.78
N PRO A 378 -8.26 -23.68 -2.09
CA PRO A 378 -8.07 -23.69 -0.65
C PRO A 378 -9.34 -24.11 0.12
N ARG A 379 -9.17 -24.77 1.27
CA ARG A 379 -10.23 -25.26 2.18
C ARG A 379 -11.14 -26.32 1.55
N ASP A 380 -10.53 -27.30 0.87
CA ASP A 380 -11.20 -28.51 0.35
C ASP A 380 -12.34 -28.26 -0.66
N ARG A 381 -12.39 -27.04 -1.20
CA ARG A 381 -13.28 -26.64 -2.30
C ARG A 381 -12.63 -26.90 -3.65
N HIS A 382 -13.44 -26.93 -4.70
CA HIS A 382 -12.98 -27.25 -6.04
C HIS A 382 -13.61 -26.34 -7.09
N ALA A 383 -12.85 -25.93 -8.10
CA ALA A 383 -13.42 -25.37 -9.32
C ALA A 383 -13.65 -26.49 -10.32
N ARG A 384 -14.84 -26.55 -10.91
CA ARG A 384 -15.20 -27.56 -11.94
C ARG A 384 -15.80 -26.89 -13.17
N ARG A 385 -15.36 -27.34 -14.35
CA ARG A 385 -16.02 -27.09 -15.64
C ARG A 385 -17.15 -28.09 -15.87
N ARG A 386 -18.36 -27.61 -16.14
CA ARG A 386 -19.52 -28.42 -16.55
C ARG A 386 -20.45 -27.58 -17.44
N ALA A 387 -21.02 -28.17 -18.50
CA ALA A 387 -22.06 -27.55 -19.34
C ALA A 387 -21.77 -26.08 -19.76
N GLY A 388 -20.56 -25.80 -20.26
CA GLY A 388 -20.16 -24.46 -20.71
C GLY A 388 -19.90 -23.44 -19.60
N LYS A 389 -19.85 -23.84 -18.33
CA LYS A 389 -19.68 -22.95 -17.17
C LYS A 389 -18.64 -23.48 -16.17
N LEU A 390 -18.10 -22.58 -15.33
CA LEU A 390 -17.34 -22.90 -14.13
C LEU A 390 -18.24 -22.81 -12.89
N PHE A 391 -18.08 -23.78 -12.00
CA PHE A 391 -18.76 -23.86 -10.71
C PHE A 391 -17.72 -24.00 -9.59
N ILE A 392 -18.13 -23.65 -8.36
CA ILE A 392 -17.42 -24.01 -7.14
C ILE A 392 -18.21 -25.07 -6.39
N GLU A 393 -17.55 -26.18 -6.09
CA GLU A 393 -18.01 -27.27 -5.23
C GLU A 393 -17.24 -27.17 -3.91
#